data_AF-A0A1F8QRK6-F1
#
_entry.id   AF-A0A1F8QRK6-F1
#
_cell.length_a   1.000
_cell.length_b   1.000
_cell.length_c   1.000
_cell.angle_alpha   90.00
_cell.angle_beta   90.00
_cell.angle_gamma   90.00
#
_symmetry.space_group_name_H-M   'P 1'
#
loop_
_entity.id
_entity.type
_entity.pdbx_description
1 polymer ?
#
loop_
_entity_poly.entity_id
_entity_poly.type
_entity_poly.pdbx_seq_one_letter_code
_entity_poly.pdbx_strand_id
1 'polypeptide(L)'
;MDRTIQRDSEQRQKRYLEKSPRSKSKLHGVYYVDLKDLNEIIRANANLFYPIVPDVDRWLVGVEELRLPRNVVAHMNFPNNLEIKRIDSFYNDCQKLIGQVQSKVDIRIP
;
A
#
# COMPACT_ATOMS: atom_id res chain seq x y z
N MET A 1 11.67 5.08 11.13
CA MET A 1 11.51 4.78 9.69
C MET A 1 12.80 4.17 9.18
N ASP A 2 12.71 3.03 8.49
CA ASP A 2 13.89 2.35 7.93
C ASP A 2 14.56 3.24 6.87
N ARG A 3 15.86 3.53 7.06
CA ARG A 3 16.64 4.37 6.15
C ARG A 3 16.74 3.77 4.74
N THR A 4 16.59 2.46 4.61
CA THR A 4 16.60 1.71 3.35
C THR A 4 15.33 2.01 2.55
N ILE A 5 14.16 1.86 3.17
CA ILE A 5 12.85 2.14 2.55
C ILE A 5 12.77 3.61 2.11
N GLN A 6 13.26 4.52 2.95
CA GLN A 6 13.29 5.94 2.61
C GLN A 6 14.16 6.22 1.37
N ARG A 7 15.38 5.67 1.33
CA ARG A 7 16.28 5.83 0.18
C ARG A 7 15.68 5.24 -1.10
N ASP A 8 15.05 4.08 -1.00
CA ASP A 8 14.45 3.40 -2.16
C ASP A 8 13.23 4.16 -2.68
N SER A 9 12.41 4.71 -1.77
CA SER A 9 11.33 5.64 -2.11
C SER A 9 11.84 6.88 -2.86
N GLU A 10 12.91 7.52 -2.36
CA GLU A 10 13.53 8.69 -3.01
C GLU A 10 14.09 8.34 -4.41
N GLN A 11 14.71 7.16 -4.58
CA GLN A 11 15.17 6.70 -5.88
C GLN A 11 14.02 6.41 -6.85
N ARG A 12 12.91 5.83 -6.38
CA ARG A 12 11.72 5.60 -7.21
C ARG A 12 11.06 6.92 -7.61
N GLN A 13 10.99 7.88 -6.69
CA GLN A 13 10.51 9.24 -6.98
C GLN A 13 11.35 9.89 -8.09
N LYS A 14 12.69 9.88 -7.97
CA LYS A 14 13.58 10.42 -9.01
C LYS A 14 13.32 9.79 -10.38
N ARG A 15 13.29 8.46 -10.45
CA ARG A 15 13.03 7.71 -11.70
C ARG A 15 11.65 8.02 -12.30
N TYR A 16 10.64 8.23 -11.47
CA TYR A 16 9.30 8.58 -11.93
C TYR A 16 9.22 10.00 -12.50
N LEU A 17 9.85 10.97 -11.81
CA LEU A 17 9.92 12.36 -12.27
C LEU A 17 10.74 12.52 -13.56
N GLU A 18 11.80 11.72 -13.73
CA GLU A 18 12.57 11.66 -14.99
C GLU A 18 11.72 11.20 -16.18
N LYS A 19 10.82 10.21 -15.97
CA LYS A 19 9.97 9.65 -17.03
C LYS A 19 8.72 10.47 -17.33
N SER A 20 8.25 11.29 -16.40
CA SER A 20 7.05 12.12 -16.58
C SER A 20 7.29 13.58 -16.16
N PRO A 21 7.87 14.40 -17.05
CA PRO A 21 8.18 15.81 -16.76
C PRO A 21 6.95 16.68 -16.43
N ARG A 22 5.74 16.22 -16.76
CA ARG A 22 4.46 16.88 -16.46
C ARG A 22 3.95 16.61 -15.05
N SER A 23 4.45 15.58 -14.38
CA SER A 23 4.09 15.28 -12.99
C SER A 23 4.97 16.10 -12.03
N LYS A 24 4.76 17.42 -12.00
CA LYS A 24 5.53 18.34 -11.12
C LYS A 24 4.96 18.49 -9.71
N SER A 25 3.87 17.79 -9.39
CA SER A 25 3.35 17.81 -8.02
C SER A 25 4.30 17.06 -7.10
N LYS A 26 4.69 17.70 -5.98
CA LYS A 26 5.36 17.03 -4.86
C LYS A 26 4.40 16.01 -4.26
N LEU A 27 4.33 14.84 -4.85
CA LEU A 27 3.63 13.71 -4.25
C LEU A 27 4.41 13.27 -3.00
N HIS A 28 3.67 12.97 -1.94
CA HIS A 28 4.23 12.46 -0.70
C HIS A 28 5.03 11.16 -0.93
N GLY A 29 6.09 10.92 -0.15
CA GLY A 29 6.97 9.76 -0.32
C GLY A 29 6.22 8.42 -0.37
N VAL A 30 5.09 8.31 0.35
CA VAL A 30 4.22 7.13 0.38
C VAL A 30 3.73 6.68 -1.01
N TYR A 31 3.60 7.59 -1.99
CA TYR A 31 3.20 7.23 -3.35
C TYR A 31 4.27 6.49 -4.14
N TYR A 32 5.50 6.43 -3.59
CA TYR A 32 6.65 5.76 -4.18
C TYR A 32 7.12 4.58 -3.32
N VAL A 33 6.26 4.09 -2.43
CA VAL A 33 6.46 2.92 -1.57
C VAL A 33 5.79 1.72 -2.24
N ASP A 34 6.48 0.58 -2.33
CA ASP A 34 5.88 -0.66 -2.86
C ASP A 34 5.10 -1.40 -1.76
N LEU A 35 4.25 -2.35 -2.15
CA LEU A 35 3.47 -3.16 -1.20
C LEU A 35 4.35 -3.91 -0.17
N LYS A 36 5.55 -4.34 -0.56
CA LYS A 36 6.51 -4.95 0.37
C LYS A 36 6.93 -3.96 1.46
N ASP A 37 7.23 -2.73 1.06
CA ASP A 37 7.68 -1.69 1.97
C ASP A 37 6.55 -1.27 2.92
N LEU A 38 5.30 -1.28 2.44
CA LEU A 38 4.12 -1.09 3.28
C LEU A 38 4.06 -2.14 4.40
N ASN A 39 4.28 -3.42 4.08
CA ASN A 39 4.33 -4.48 5.09
C ASN A 39 5.45 -4.28 6.11
N GLU A 40 6.64 -3.89 5.68
CA GLU A 40 7.75 -3.60 6.60
C GLU A 40 7.46 -2.38 7.48
N ILE A 41 6.82 -1.33 6.95
CA ILE A 41 6.38 -0.18 7.73
C ILE A 41 5.35 -0.59 8.78
N ILE A 42 4.35 -1.40 8.40
CA ILE A 42 3.33 -1.89 9.33
C ILE A 42 3.96 -2.75 10.42
N ARG A 43 4.85 -3.69 10.08
CA ARG A 43 5.57 -4.54 11.04
C ARG A 43 6.42 -3.71 12.01
N ALA A 44 7.24 -2.80 11.48
CA ALA A 44 8.15 -2.00 12.29
C ALA A 44 7.44 -1.03 13.25
N ASN A 45 6.17 -0.73 12.99
CA ASN A 45 5.36 0.17 13.81
C ASN A 45 4.07 -0.50 14.29
N ALA A 46 4.04 -1.83 14.39
CA ALA A 46 2.82 -2.59 14.65
C ALA A 46 2.09 -2.13 15.94
N ASN A 47 2.86 -1.72 16.94
CA ASN A 47 2.36 -1.13 18.19
C ASN A 47 1.47 0.12 17.97
N LEU A 48 1.70 0.90 16.91
CA LEU A 48 0.88 2.05 16.55
C LEU A 48 -0.38 1.64 15.78
N PHE A 49 -0.36 0.48 15.11
CA PHE A 49 -1.47 -0.01 14.31
C PHE A 49 -2.48 -0.83 15.12
N TYR A 50 -2.03 -1.65 16.08
CA TYR A 50 -2.92 -2.52 16.88
C TYR A 50 -4.12 -1.80 17.53
N PRO A 51 -4.03 -0.55 18.02
CA PRO A 51 -5.19 0.13 18.61
C PRO A 51 -6.29 0.49 17.59
N ILE A 52 -5.93 0.63 16.32
CA ILE A 52 -6.79 1.24 15.29
C ILE A 52 -7.20 0.20 14.24
N VAL A 53 -6.27 -0.65 13.82
CA VAL A 53 -6.43 -1.67 12.80
C VAL A 53 -6.68 -3.03 13.48
N PRO A 54 -7.85 -3.65 13.26
CA PRO A 54 -8.10 -5.00 13.76
C PRO A 54 -7.25 -6.02 12.98
N ASP A 55 -6.64 -6.95 13.72
CA ASP A 55 -5.89 -8.09 13.17
C ASP A 55 -4.84 -7.67 12.12
N VAL A 56 -3.81 -6.96 12.59
CA VAL A 56 -2.70 -6.45 11.75
C VAL A 56 -2.04 -7.57 10.94
N ASP A 57 -1.94 -8.78 11.49
CA ASP A 57 -1.31 -9.92 10.81
C ASP A 57 -2.08 -10.36 9.58
N ARG A 58 -3.42 -10.41 9.65
CA ARG A 58 -4.27 -10.66 8.47
C ARG A 58 -4.03 -9.62 7.37
N TRP A 59 -3.84 -8.36 7.72
CA TRP A 59 -3.55 -7.30 6.74
C TRP A 59 -2.19 -7.48 6.07
N LEU A 60 -1.15 -7.82 6.85
CA LEU A 60 0.18 -8.12 6.32
C LEU A 60 0.13 -9.27 5.29
N VAL A 61 -0.63 -10.33 5.60
CA VAL A 61 -0.85 -11.45 4.68
C VAL A 61 -1.56 -10.99 3.41
N GLY A 62 -2.66 -10.24 3.53
CA GLY A 62 -3.42 -9.77 2.36
C GLY A 62 -2.59 -8.86 1.43
N VAL A 63 -1.74 -7.99 1.99
CA VAL A 63 -0.80 -7.18 1.20
C VAL A 63 0.22 -8.05 0.48
N GLU A 64 0.75 -9.12 1.10
CA GLU A 64 1.63 -10.07 0.40
C GLU A 64 0.89 -10.79 -0.72
N GLU A 65 -0.35 -11.24 -0.48
CA GLU A 65 -1.17 -11.92 -1.49
C GLU A 65 -1.45 -11.04 -2.72
N LEU A 66 -1.55 -9.71 -2.55
CA LEU A 66 -1.71 -8.76 -3.65
C LEU A 66 -0.46 -8.53 -4.49
N ARG A 67 0.74 -8.87 -3.98
CA ARG A 67 1.99 -8.66 -4.73
C ARG A 67 2.03 -9.49 -6.01
N LEU A 68 1.47 -10.70 -5.96
CA LEU A 68 1.40 -11.60 -7.12
C LEU A 68 0.51 -11.03 -8.24
N PRO A 69 -0.78 -10.72 -8.02
CA PRO A 69 -1.61 -10.06 -9.02
C PRO A 69 -1.04 -8.74 -9.53
N ARG A 70 -0.44 -7.92 -8.65
CA ARG A 70 0.21 -6.67 -9.06
C ARG A 70 1.32 -6.93 -10.08
N ASN A 71 2.11 -7.99 -9.89
CA ASN A 71 3.17 -8.33 -10.82
C ASN A 71 2.61 -8.78 -12.18
N VAL A 72 1.53 -9.57 -12.19
CA VAL A 72 0.82 -9.97 -13.42
C VAL A 72 0.39 -8.74 -14.21
N VAL A 73 -0.29 -7.78 -13.57
CA VAL A 73 -0.72 -6.53 -14.22
C VAL A 73 0.46 -5.68 -14.67
N ALA A 74 1.55 -5.60 -13.88
CA ALA A 74 2.74 -4.82 -14.24
C ALA A 74 3.46 -5.37 -15.48
N HIS A 75 3.31 -6.66 -15.76
CA HIS A 75 3.80 -7.30 -16.98
C HIS A 75 2.77 -7.29 -18.13
N MET A 76 1.74 -6.44 -18.05
CA MET A 76 0.67 -6.30 -19.04
C MET A 76 -0.15 -7.58 -19.27
N ASN A 77 -0.21 -8.45 -18.27
CA ASN A 77 -1.05 -9.64 -18.29
C ASN A 77 -2.36 -9.38 -17.53
N PHE A 78 -3.40 -10.16 -17.88
CA PHE A 78 -4.67 -10.15 -17.17
C PHE A 78 -4.62 -11.09 -15.97
N PRO A 79 -5.11 -10.68 -14.79
CA PRO A 79 -5.25 -11.57 -13.65
C PRO A 79 -6.23 -12.71 -13.95
N ASN A 80 -5.95 -13.90 -13.45
CA ASN A 80 -6.88 -15.02 -13.52
C ASN A 80 -8.03 -14.87 -12.50
N ASN A 81 -9.07 -15.71 -12.60
CA ASN A 81 -10.24 -15.64 -11.73
C ASN A 81 -9.93 -15.70 -10.22
N LEU A 82 -8.89 -16.44 -9.82
CA LEU A 82 -8.47 -16.51 -8.42
C LEU A 82 -7.83 -15.20 -7.97
N GLU A 83 -6.99 -14.61 -8.81
CA GLU A 83 -6.33 -13.33 -8.56
C GLU A 83 -7.34 -12.17 -8.49
N ILE A 84 -8.33 -12.16 -9.40
CA ILE A 84 -9.44 -11.20 -9.36
C ILE A 84 -10.18 -11.30 -8.03
N LYS A 85 -10.57 -12.51 -7.61
CA LYS A 85 -11.23 -12.72 -6.31
C LYS A 85 -10.40 -12.23 -5.12
N ARG A 86 -9.08 -12.41 -5.15
CA ARG A 86 -8.18 -11.90 -4.11
C ARG A 86 -8.16 -10.38 -4.09
N ILE A 87 -8.06 -9.74 -5.26
CA ILE A 87 -8.15 -8.29 -5.40
C ILE A 87 -9.48 -7.77 -4.85
N ASP A 88 -10.60 -8.36 -5.25
CA ASP A 88 -11.94 -7.94 -4.83
C ASP A 88 -12.14 -8.11 -3.33
N SER A 89 -11.72 -9.25 -2.77
CA SER A 89 -11.82 -9.50 -1.33
C SER A 89 -11.00 -8.50 -0.53
N PHE A 90 -9.76 -8.24 -0.95
CA PHE A 90 -8.89 -7.29 -0.27
C PHE A 90 -9.42 -5.85 -0.39
N TYR A 91 -9.95 -5.47 -1.56
CA TYR A 91 -10.60 -4.18 -1.75
C TYR A 91 -11.81 -4.00 -0.80
N ASN A 92 -12.66 -5.02 -0.69
CA ASN A 92 -13.81 -4.98 0.22
C ASN A 92 -13.38 -4.87 1.69
N ASP A 93 -12.31 -5.57 2.07
CA ASP A 93 -11.75 -5.44 3.41
C ASP A 93 -11.20 -4.02 3.64
N CYS A 94 -10.50 -3.42 2.67
CA CYS A 94 -10.02 -2.03 2.75
C CYS A 94 -11.17 -1.04 2.99
N GLN A 95 -12.30 -1.19 2.28
CA GLN A 95 -13.47 -0.33 2.48
C GLN A 95 -14.02 -0.42 3.90
N LYS A 96 -14.09 -1.64 4.47
CA LYS A 96 -14.51 -1.83 5.87
C LYS A 96 -13.53 -1.18 6.84
N LEU A 97 -12.23 -1.33 6.60
CA LEU A 97 -11.20 -0.72 7.44
C LEU A 97 -11.30 0.80 7.41
N ILE A 98 -11.46 1.40 6.23
CA ILE A 98 -11.63 2.85 6.09
C ILE A 98 -12.84 3.32 6.90
N GLY A 99 -13.99 2.65 6.77
CA GLY A 99 -15.19 3.01 7.54
C GLY A 99 -14.97 2.90 9.07
N GLN A 100 -14.24 1.87 9.52
CA GLN A 100 -13.89 1.73 10.94
C GLN A 100 -12.92 2.82 11.41
N VAL A 101 -11.86 3.10 10.65
CA VAL A 101 -10.87 4.13 11.00
C VAL A 101 -11.51 5.51 11.02
N GLN A 102 -12.36 5.84 10.04
CA GLN A 102 -13.12 7.11 10.01
C GLN A 102 -14.03 7.27 11.22
N SER A 103 -14.57 6.18 11.77
CA SER A 103 -15.40 6.24 12.98
C SER A 103 -14.58 6.43 14.27
N LYS A 104 -13.30 6.06 14.26
CA LYS A 104 -12.41 6.08 15.44
C LYS A 104 -11.45 7.26 15.48
N VAL A 105 -11.11 7.78 14.30
CA VAL A 105 -10.14 8.86 14.12
C VAL A 105 -10.87 9.90 13.29
N ASP A 106 -10.86 11.15 13.76
CA ASP A 106 -11.41 12.31 13.04
C ASP A 106 -10.53 12.62 11.81
N ILE A 107 -10.44 11.68 10.86
CA ILE A 107 -9.67 11.83 9.63
C ILE A 107 -10.57 12.60 8.67
N ARG A 108 -10.41 13.93 8.67
CA ARG A 108 -10.84 14.75 7.55
C ARG A 108 -9.98 14.41 6.34
N ILE A 109 -10.48 13.53 5.49
CA ILE A 109 -9.90 13.31 4.16
C ILE A 109 -10.22 14.56 3.34
N PRO A 110 -9.22 15.33 2.86
CA PRO A 110 -9.45 16.51 2.02
C PRO A 110 -9.97 16.15 0.63
#